data_AF-A0AA90TWL7-F1
#
_entry.id   AF-A0AA90TWL7-F1
#
_cell.length_a   1.000
_cell.length_b   1.000
_cell.length_c   1.000
_cell.angle_alpha   90.00
_cell.angle_beta   90.00
_cell.angle_gamma   90.00
#
_symmetry.space_group_name_H-M   'P 1'
#
loop_
_entity.id
_entity.type
_entity.pdbx_description
1 polymer ?
#
loop_
_entity_poly.entity_id
_entity_poly.type
_entity_poly.pdbx_seq_one_letter_code
_entity_poly.pdbx_strand_id
1 'polypeptide(L)' 'MKLWTDIKVRYKIIKAFRAGSIYKTIGTGENEKKIFPKIHSITITDFSTEYVFTLPTGLNPDLFKKGYYSFQQVFGT' A
#
# COMPACT_ATOMS: atom_id res chain seq x y z
N MET A 1 18.78 -9.48 -11.52
CA MET A 1 18.62 -8.96 -10.14
C MET A 1 17.35 -8.15 -9.89
N LYS A 2 16.76 -7.44 -10.88
CA LYS A 2 15.61 -6.54 -10.67
C LYS A 2 14.32 -7.16 -10.12
N LEU A 3 13.96 -8.40 -10.51
CA LEU A 3 12.66 -8.99 -10.21
C LEU A 3 12.42 -9.22 -8.70
N TRP A 4 13.42 -9.76 -8.00
CA TRP A 4 13.33 -10.04 -6.56
C TRP A 4 13.25 -8.77 -5.72
N THR A 5 13.98 -7.74 -6.13
CA THR A 5 13.91 -6.43 -5.49
C THR A 5 12.51 -5.84 -5.67
N ASP A 6 11.98 -5.83 -6.90
CA ASP A 6 10.63 -5.34 -7.20
C ASP A 6 9.53 -6.03 -6.37
N ILE A 7 9.60 -7.36 -6.27
CA ILE A 7 8.67 -8.13 -5.42
C ILE A 7 8.78 -7.69 -3.96
N LYS A 8 10.00 -7.50 -3.42
CA LYS A 8 10.21 -7.08 -2.04
C LYS A 8 9.67 -5.67 -1.77
N VAL A 9 9.94 -4.69 -2.64
CA VAL A 9 9.41 -3.32 -2.44
C VAL A 9 7.89 -3.28 -2.61
N ARG A 10 7.32 -4.07 -3.52
CA ARG A 10 5.87 -4.19 -3.67
C ARG A 10 5.22 -4.83 -2.45
N TYR A 11 5.85 -5.85 -1.88
CA TYR A 11 5.38 -6.47 -0.64
C TYR A 11 5.36 -5.47 0.53
N LYS A 12 6.43 -4.65 0.68
CA LYS A 12 6.50 -3.64 1.75
C LYS A 12 5.34 -2.64 1.67
N ILE A 13 5.08 -2.06 0.50
CA ILE A 13 4.01 -1.05 0.38
C ILE A 13 2.62 -1.67 0.65
N ILE A 14 2.38 -2.91 0.21
CA ILE A 14 1.13 -3.63 0.52
C ILE A 14 1.01 -3.92 2.01
N LYS A 15 2.12 -4.24 2.68
CA LYS A 15 2.15 -4.43 4.14
C LYS A 15 1.75 -3.14 4.87
N ALA A 16 2.23 -1.98 4.41
CA ALA A 16 1.84 -0.68 4.98
C ALA A 16 0.35 -0.39 4.81
N PHE A 17 -0.21 -0.64 3.61
CA PHE A 17 -1.65 -0.50 3.37
C PHE A 17 -2.47 -1.41 4.29
N ARG A 18 -2.03 -2.66 4.48
CA ARG A 18 -2.71 -3.62 5.35
C ARG A 18 -2.65 -3.19 6.82
N ALA A 19 -1.49 -2.75 7.30
CA ALA A 19 -1.32 -2.31 8.68
C ALA A 19 -2.10 -1.04 9.01
N GLY A 20 -2.25 -0.13 8.04
CA GLY A 20 -3.03 1.11 8.19
C GLY A 20 -4.52 0.97 7.86
N SER A 21 -5.01 -0.24 7.59
CA SER A 21 -6.38 -0.48 7.11
C SER A 21 -6.77 0.37 5.87
N ILE A 22 -5.80 0.63 5.00
CA ILE A 22 -5.96 1.42 3.78
C ILE A 22 -6.38 0.48 2.65
N TYR A 23 -7.64 0.04 2.71
CA TYR A 23 -8.27 -0.80 1.70
C TYR A 23 -9.78 -0.67 1.80
N LYS A 24 -10.47 -1.04 0.72
CA LYS A 24 -11.93 -1.17 0.70
C LYS A 24 -12.30 -2.64 0.85
N THR A 25 -13.16 -2.97 1.79
CA THR A 25 -13.77 -4.32 1.85
C THR A 25 -14.99 -4.35 0.95
N ILE A 26 -15.10 -5.37 0.11
CA ILE A 26 -16.28 -5.64 -0.72
C ILE A 26 -16.74 -7.06 -0.45
N GLY A 27 -18.07 -7.26 -0.40
CA GLY A 27 -18.69 -8.53 -0.09
C GLY A 27 -19.24 -8.58 1.33
N THR A 28 -19.81 -9.73 1.70
CA THR A 28 -20.42 -9.98 3.01
C THR A 28 -20.04 -11.37 3.49
N GLY A 29 -19.69 -11.49 4.77
CA GLY A 29 -19.38 -12.77 5.42
C GLY A 29 -18.11 -13.43 4.85
N GLU A 30 -18.21 -14.70 4.48
CA GLU A 30 -17.07 -15.49 4.00
C GLU A 30 -16.49 -15.02 2.65
N ASN A 31 -17.24 -14.17 1.92
CA ASN A 31 -16.82 -13.63 0.62
C ASN A 31 -16.19 -12.23 0.70
N GLU A 32 -15.79 -11.79 1.89
CA GLU A 32 -15.12 -10.49 2.05
C GLU A 32 -13.76 -10.45 1.33
N LYS A 33 -13.64 -9.50 0.39
CA LYS A 33 -12.40 -9.23 -0.34
C LYS A 33 -11.90 -7.84 -0.01
N LYS A 34 -10.60 -7.74 0.29
CA LYS A 34 -9.91 -6.48 0.51
C LYS A 34 -9.32 -5.97 -0.80
N ILE A 35 -9.76 -4.80 -1.22
CA ILE A 35 -9.25 -4.09 -2.38
C ILE A 35 -8.26 -3.03 -1.91
N PHE A 36 -6.99 -3.31 -2.14
CA PHE A 36 -5.89 -2.40 -1.83
C PHE A 36 -5.71 -1.33 -2.92
N PRO A 37 -5.04 -0.21 -2.60
CA PRO A 37 -4.60 0.76 -3.60
C PRO A 37 -3.84 0.11 -4.75
N LYS A 38 -4.13 0.54 -5.97
CA LYS A 38 -3.45 0.04 -7.17
C LYS A 38 -2.12 0.75 -7.33
N ILE A 39 -1.03 -0.01 -7.30
CA ILE A 39 0.33 0.49 -7.53
C ILE A 39 0.59 0.54 -9.04
N HIS A 40 0.93 1.72 -9.55
CA HIS A 40 1.22 1.97 -10.98
C HIS A 40 2.70 1.88 -11.29
N SER A 41 3.54 2.49 -10.45
CA SER A 41 4.99 2.46 -10.61
C SER A 41 5.70 2.41 -9.26
N ILE A 42 6.89 1.82 -9.29
CA ILE A 42 7.86 1.83 -8.20
C ILE A 42 9.20 2.22 -8.82
N THR A 43 9.72 3.36 -8.43
CA THR A 43 11.03 3.85 -8.90
C THR A 43 12.00 3.78 -7.74
N ILE A 44 13.06 3.00 -7.90
CA ILE A 44 14.13 2.88 -6.92
C ILE A 44 15.35 3.62 -7.48
N THR A 45 15.82 4.61 -6.73
CA THR A 45 17.08 5.32 -6.97
C THR A 45 18.05 5.01 -5.84
N ASP A 46 19.30 5.45 -5.97
CA ASP A 46 20.30 5.29 -4.91
C ASP A 46 19.97 6.09 -3.64
N PHE A 47 19.09 7.09 -3.74
CA PHE A 47 18.74 8.01 -2.65
C PHE A 47 17.32 7.84 -2.12
N SER A 48 16.40 7.33 -2.93
CA SER A 48 14.98 7.28 -2.59
C SER A 48 14.25 6.15 -3.31
N THR A 49 13.13 5.72 -2.72
CA THR A 49 12.15 4.85 -3.37
C THR A 49 10.83 5.60 -3.48
N GLU A 50 10.36 5.81 -4.72
CA GLU A 50 9.09 6.46 -5.02
C GLU A 50 8.02 5.41 -5.34
N TYR A 51 6.84 5.58 -4.76
CA TYR A 51 5.66 4.76 -5.01
C TYR A 51 4.53 5.62 -5.56
N VAL A 52 4.05 5.29 -6.75
CA VAL A 52 2.85 5.92 -7.32
C VAL A 52 1.70 4.93 -7.27
N PHE A 53 0.63 5.30 -6.58
CA PHE A 53 -0.57 4.46 -6.44
C PHE A 53 -1.85 5.29 -6.41
N THR A 54 -2.98 4.65 -6.68
CA THR A 54 -4.31 5.26 -6.61
C THR A 54 -5.14 4.59 -5.53
N LEU A 55 -5.83 5.41 -4.73
CA LEU A 55 -6.81 4.92 -3.76
C LEU A 55 -8.05 4.39 -4.49
N PRO A 56 -8.64 3.25 -4.06
CA PRO A 56 -9.87 2.73 -4.66
C PRO A 56 -11.02 3.74 -4.57
N THR A 57 -11.89 3.75 -5.59
CA THR A 57 -13.07 4.63 -5.61
C THR A 57 -13.98 4.36 -4.41
N GLY A 58 -14.35 5.44 -3.71
CA GLY A 58 -15.16 5.39 -2.49
C GLY A 58 -14.40 5.04 -1.23
N LEU A 59 -13.07 4.94 -1.26
CA LEU A 59 -12.25 4.92 -0.04
C LEU A 59 -12.11 6.36 0.47
N ASN A 60 -12.41 6.58 1.76
CA ASN A 60 -12.26 7.90 2.37
C ASN A 60 -10.76 8.30 2.42
N PRO A 61 -10.36 9.43 1.80
CA PRO A 61 -8.97 9.89 1.84
C PRO A 61 -8.41 10.15 3.24
N ASP A 62 -9.26 10.47 4.23
CA ASP A 62 -8.79 10.69 5.61
C ASP A 62 -8.26 9.42 6.27
N LEU A 63 -8.65 8.23 5.78
CA LEU A 63 -8.07 6.96 6.21
C LEU A 63 -6.57 6.89 5.86
N PHE A 64 -6.16 7.49 4.75
CA PHE A 64 -4.75 7.56 4.40
C PHE A 64 -3.96 8.41 5.41
N LYS A 65 -4.49 9.59 5.78
CA LYS A 65 -3.86 10.47 6.77
C LYS A 65 -3.76 9.80 8.14
N LYS A 66 -4.86 9.19 8.61
CA LYS A 66 -4.91 8.46 9.87
C LYS A 66 -3.99 7.25 9.86
N GLY A 67 -3.91 6.54 8.74
CA GLY A 67 -3.05 5.37 8.55
C GLY A 67 -1.61 5.70 8.22
N TYR A 68 -1.20 6.97 8.11
CA TYR A 68 0.15 7.35 7.68
C TYR A 68 1.25 6.76 8.57
N TYR A 69 0.99 6.61 9.87
CA TYR A 69 1.90 5.96 10.81
C TYR A 69 2.28 4.53 10.39
N SER A 70 1.41 3.81 9.67
CA SER A 70 1.70 2.45 9.22
C SER A 70 2.81 2.40 8.17
N PHE A 71 2.94 3.46 7.37
CA PHE A 71 4.07 3.60 6.43
C PHE A 71 5.36 3.83 7.22
N GLN A 72 5.34 4.68 8.24
CA GLN A 72 6.51 4.91 9.11
C GLN A 72 6.95 3.63 9.82
N GLN A 73 6.02 2.78 10.26
CA GLN A 73 6.35 1.48 10.87
C GLN A 73 6.98 0.48 9.89
N VAL A 74 6.56 0.48 8.62
CA VAL A 74 7.02 -0.49 7.62
C VAL A 74 8.29 -0.05 6.89
N PHE A 75 8.40 1.24 6.61
CA PHE A 75 9.53 1.82 5.89
C PHE A 75 10.60 2.41 6.82
N GLY A 76 10.24 2.68 8.08
CA GLY A 76 11.14 3.16 9.10
C GLY A 76 11.03 4.66 9.37
N THR A 77 11.58 5.02 10.53
CA THR A 77 12.26 6.30 10.78
C THR A 77 13.70 6.16 10.28
#